data_AF-A0A3C7VY64-F1
#
_entry.id   AF-A0A3C7VY64-F1
#
_cell.length_a   1.000
_cell.length_b   1.000
_cell.length_c   1.000
_cell.angle_alpha   90.00
_cell.angle_beta   90.00
_cell.angle_gamma   90.00
#
_symmetry.space_group_name_H-M   'P 1'
#
loop_
_entity.id
_entity.type
_entity.pdbx_description
1 polymer ?
#
loop_
_entity_poly.entity_id
_entity_poly.type
_entity_poly.pdbx_seq_one_letter_code
_entity_poly.pdbx_strand_id
1 'polypeptide(L)' 'DGRALLRAREIGFVFQSFQLLPALTALENVMLPLELRGDGEAAERAGRYLERVGLGERAGHYPRQLSGGEQQR' A
#
# COMPACT_ATOMS: atom_id res chain seq x y z
N ASP A 1 -21.34 -6.52 -12.95
CA ASP A 1 -20.55 -6.57 -11.71
C ASP A 1 -19.37 -7.55 -11.61
N GLY A 2 -19.05 -8.40 -12.59
CA GLY A 2 -17.84 -9.27 -12.49
C GLY A 2 -16.48 -8.57 -12.70
N ARG A 3 -16.45 -7.43 -13.41
CA ARG A 3 -15.20 -6.72 -13.76
C ARG A 3 -14.49 -6.09 -12.57
N ALA A 4 -15.22 -5.69 -11.53
CA ALA A 4 -14.65 -5.07 -10.33
C ALA A 4 -13.81 -6.08 -9.53
N LEU A 5 -14.34 -7.30 -9.34
CA LEU A 5 -13.64 -8.39 -8.67
C LEU A 5 -12.38 -8.83 -9.43
N LEU A 6 -12.45 -8.89 -10.76
CA LEU A 6 -11.29 -9.21 -11.60
C LEU A 6 -10.16 -8.17 -11.42
N ARG A 7 -10.50 -6.87 -11.45
CA ARG A 7 -9.51 -5.80 -11.24
C ARG A 7 -8.88 -5.87 -9.85
N ALA A 8 -9.68 -6.12 -8.82
CA ALA A 8 -9.17 -6.21 -7.45
C ALA A 8 -8.16 -7.36 -7.25
N ARG A 9 -8.24 -8.42 -8.08
CA ARG A 9 -7.34 -9.57 -8.03
C ARG A 9 -6.10 -9.40 -8.92
N GLU A 10 -6.28 -8.91 -10.14
CA GLU A 10 -5.26 -9.00 -11.19
C GLU A 10 -4.63 -7.66 -11.58
N ILE A 11 -5.20 -6.52 -11.18
CA ILE A 11 -4.81 -5.20 -11.69
C ILE A 11 -4.47 -4.24 -10.55
N GLY A 12 -3.25 -3.70 -10.57
CA GLY A 12 -2.82 -2.56 -9.74
C GLY A 12 -2.96 -1.24 -10.49
N PHE A 13 -3.24 -0.15 -9.75
CA PHE A 13 -3.32 1.21 -10.30
C PHE A 13 -2.25 2.09 -9.64
N VAL A 14 -1.65 2.96 -10.44
CA VAL A 14 -0.76 4.03 -9.96
C VAL A 14 -1.28 5.34 -10.55
N PHE A 15 -1.60 6.30 -9.68
CA PHE A 15 -2.17 7.60 -10.04
C PHE A 15 -1.16 8.73 -9.82
N GLN A 16 -1.40 9.89 -10.45
CA GLN A 16 -0.61 11.11 -10.23
C GLN A 16 -0.86 11.72 -8.84
N SER A 17 -2.07 11.58 -8.30
CA SER A 17 -2.39 11.94 -6.91
C SER A 17 -2.25 10.71 -6.02
N PHE A 18 -1.47 10.81 -4.95
CA PHE A 18 -1.23 9.72 -4.01
C PHE A 18 -2.53 9.39 -3.25
N GLN A 19 -3.21 8.31 -3.63
CA GLN A 19 -4.46 7.84 -3.01
C GLN A 19 -4.20 7.12 -1.67
N LEU A 20 -3.28 7.66 -0.86
CA LEU A 20 -2.97 7.13 0.46
C LEU A 20 -4.03 7.57 1.47
N LEU A 21 -4.40 6.66 2.36
CA LEU A 21 -5.30 6.92 3.48
C LEU A 21 -4.50 7.68 4.57
N PRO A 22 -4.87 8.92 4.89
CA PRO A 22 -4.06 9.79 5.75
C PRO A 22 -4.03 9.36 7.22
N ALA A 23 -5.00 8.57 7.65
CA ALA A 23 -5.09 8.02 9.01
C ALA A 23 -4.26 6.74 9.21
N LEU A 24 -3.67 6.21 8.14
CA LEU A 24 -2.89 4.98 8.15
C LEU A 24 -1.42 5.28 7.89
N THR A 25 -0.53 4.51 8.48
CA THR A 25 0.91 4.48 8.21
C THR A 25 1.20 3.93 6.81
N ALA A 26 2.45 4.05 6.35
CA ALA A 26 2.89 3.45 5.08
C ALA A 26 2.66 1.94 5.06
N LEU A 27 2.98 1.24 6.16
CA LEU A 27 2.74 -0.20 6.28
C LEU A 27 1.26 -0.55 6.17
N GLU A 28 0.41 0.16 6.91
CA GLU A 28 -1.04 -0.08 6.91
C GLU A 28 -1.67 0.23 5.54
N ASN A 29 -1.21 1.26 4.83
CA ASN A 29 -1.66 1.56 3.46
C ASN A 29 -1.33 0.42 2.47
N VAL A 30 -0.16 -0.20 2.61
CA VAL A 30 0.25 -1.34 1.78
C VAL A 30 -0.44 -2.65 2.21
N MET A 31 -0.72 -2.79 3.51
CA MET A 31 -1.34 -3.96 4.12
C MET A 31 -2.84 -4.07 3.80
N LEU A 32 -3.57 -2.96 3.80
CA LEU A 32 -5.02 -2.92 3.60
C LEU A 32 -5.53 -3.73 2.38
N PRO A 33 -4.98 -3.58 1.15
CA PRO A 33 -5.44 -4.39 0.02
C PRO A 33 -5.12 -5.88 0.15
N LEU A 34 -4.13 -6.28 0.96
CA LEU A 34 -3.84 -7.69 1.25
C LEU A 34 -4.88 -8.25 2.24
N GLU A 35 -5.21 -7.50 3.29
CA GLU A 35 -6.26 -7.88 4.25
C GLU A 35 -7.63 -8.02 3.59
N LEU A 36 -7.99 -7.09 2.70
CA LEU A 36 -9.24 -7.16 1.94
C LEU A 36 -9.33 -8.38 1.01
N ARG A 37 -8.18 -8.99 0.67
CA ARG A 37 -8.10 -10.26 -0.07
C ARG A 37 -8.06 -11.49 0.84
N GLY A 38 -8.04 -11.31 2.16
CA GLY A 38 -7.97 -12.39 3.14
C GLY A 38 -6.58 -12.99 3.30
N ASP A 39 -5.52 -12.23 3.03
CA ASP A 39 -4.14 -12.70 3.19
C ASP A 39 -3.75 -12.75 4.69
N GLY A 40 -3.47 -13.95 5.21
CA GLY A 40 -3.05 -14.15 6.60
C GLY A 40 -1.65 -13.63 6.92
N GLU A 41 -0.83 -13.36 5.91
CA GLU A 41 0.53 -12.83 6.03
C GLU A 41 0.62 -11.37 5.57
N ALA A 42 -0.50 -10.64 5.59
CA ALA A 42 -0.61 -9.28 5.05
C ALA A 42 0.48 -8.34 5.58
N ALA A 43 0.75 -8.36 6.90
CA ALA A 43 1.75 -7.51 7.52
C ALA A 43 3.18 -7.81 7.03
N GLU A 44 3.55 -9.10 6.96
CA GLU A 44 4.88 -9.53 6.54
C GLU A 44 5.11 -9.20 5.05
N ARG A 45 4.10 -9.46 4.21
CA ARG A 45 4.14 -9.13 2.78
C ARG A 45 4.20 -7.62 2.54
N ALA A 46 3.44 -6.84 3.29
CA ALA A 46 3.47 -5.38 3.19
C ALA A 46 4.85 -4.82 3.56
N GLY A 47 5.48 -5.36 4.62
CA GLY A 47 6.86 -5.02 4.98
C GLY A 47 7.84 -5.28 3.84
N ARG A 48 7.80 -6.47 3.24
CA ARG A 48 8.64 -6.80 2.06
C ARG A 48 8.41 -5.87 0.87
N TYR A 49 7.17 -5.44 0.62
CA TYR A 49 6.89 -4.50 -0.46
C TYR A 49 7.51 -3.13 -0.19
N LEU A 50 7.43 -2.63 1.05
CA LEU A 50 8.09 -1.39 1.45
C LEU A 50 9.61 -1.49 1.33
N GLU A 51 10.22 -2.59 1.75
CA GLU A 51 11.66 -2.83 1.57
C GLU A 51 12.06 -2.76 0.10
N ARG A 52 11.29 -3.41 -0.78
CA ARG A 52 11.56 -3.45 -2.23
C ARG A 52 11.52 -2.08 -2.90
N VAL A 53 10.79 -1.12 -2.34
CA VAL A 53 10.73 0.27 -2.83
C VAL A 53 11.60 1.24 -2.01
N GLY A 54 12.43 0.72 -1.10
CA GLY A 54 13.36 1.50 -0.29
C GLY A 54 12.68 2.29 0.84
N LEU A 55 11.53 1.83 1.33
CA LEU A 55 10.72 2.47 2.37
C LEU A 55 10.58 1.62 3.66
N GLY A 56 11.43 0.60 3.86
CA GLY A 56 11.41 -0.22 5.07
C GLY A 56 11.45 0.61 6.38
N GLU A 57 12.41 1.53 6.48
CA GLU A 57 12.54 2.46 7.62
C GLU A 57 11.37 3.47 7.75
N ARG A 58 10.56 3.59 6.70
CA ARG A 58 9.40 4.49 6.65
C ARG A 58 8.09 3.81 7.01
N ALA A 59 8.09 2.51 7.32
CA ALA A 59 6.88 1.72 7.59
C ALA A 59 5.90 2.38 8.56
N GLY A 60 6.39 2.97 9.65
CA GLY A 60 5.56 3.64 10.67
C GLY A 60 5.19 5.10 10.39
N HIS A 61 5.57 5.67 9.25
CA HIS A 61 5.28 7.07 8.94
C HIS A 61 3.90 7.21 8.31
N TYR A 62 3.15 8.24 8.73
CA TYR A 62 1.93 8.67 8.06
C TYR A 62 2.24 9.42 6.76
N PRO A 63 1.33 9.45 5.77
CA PRO A 63 1.55 10.11 4.48
C PRO A 63 2.08 11.54 4.57
N ARG A 64 1.60 12.33 5.54
CA ARG A 64 2.05 13.71 5.77
C ARG A 64 3.53 13.84 6.17
N GLN A 65 4.16 12.75 6.58
CA GLN A 65 5.57 12.69 6.99
C GLN A 65 6.48 12.16 5.86
N LEU A 66 5.89 11.77 4.72
CA LEU A 66 6.60 11.27 3.55
C LEU A 66 6.70 12.38 2.50
N SER A 67 7.85 12.48 1.85
CA SER A 67 8.00 13.32 0.65
C SER A 67 7.10 12.81 -0.48
N GLY A 68 6.79 13.65 -1.48
CA GLY A 68 5.96 13.22 -2.62
C GLY A 68 6.54 12.02 -3.38
N GLY A 69 7.87 11.94 -3.50
CA GLY A 69 8.54 10.78 -4.10
C GLY A 69 8.46 9.51 -3.25
N GLU A 70 8.43 9.64 -1.92
CA GLU A 70 8.17 8.51 -1.02
C GLU A 70 6.68 8.11 -1.03
N GLN A 71 5.74 9.05 -1.15
CA GLN A 71 4.30 8.73 -1.28
C GLN A 71 3.95 8.05 -2.61
N GLN A 72 4.76 8.27 -3.65
CA GLN A 72 4.59 7.65 -4.97
C GLN A 72 5.06 6.19 -5.00
N ARG A 73 6.01 5.83 -4.13
CA ARG A 73 6.64 4.52 -4.07
C ARG A 73 5.90 3.59 -3.10
#